data_AF-A0A7K0RZ67-F1
#
_entry.id   AF-A0A7K0RZ67-F1
#
_cell.length_a   1.000
_cell.length_b   1.000
_cell.length_c   1.000
_cell.angle_alpha   90.00
_cell.angle_beta   90.00
_cell.angle_gamma   90.00
#
_symmetry.space_group_name_H-M   'P 1'
#
loop_
_entity.id
_entity.type
_entity.pdbx_description
1 polymer ?
#
loop_
_entity_poly.entity_id
_entity_poly.type
_entity_poly.pdbx_seq_one_letter_code
_entity_poly.pdbx_strand_id
1 'polypeptide(L)'
;MGLRQLRSALHAFTQEAAWQLASDAQGGHELPFEVVEEGRRDSPLYCYRPLTAEFINERSNVLARLPTFLPATHALMAIGSLADYLDSQGVHPPGPGRQSADAALHCFLARVFVDSNDFVFDERCFDKAYLELERCVAEERAEHTVVAVLLGVELGSEEVTLGDGLTLARGERFDDAPDEARWSRLDGSPQTIVIVRRSPVPGDVGPLQASRKSLRKLTAGLRLYHPDPVAIAPLGWSRIGAGPWQAVALSA
;
A
#
# COMPACT_ATOMS: atom_id res chain seq x y z
N MET A 1 0.83 0.67 16.93
CA MET A 1 1.46 2.00 16.90
C MET A 1 0.75 2.86 15.86
N GLY A 2 0.41 4.12 16.16
CA GLY A 2 -0.43 4.96 15.27
C GLY A 2 0.37 5.88 14.35
N LEU A 3 -0.22 6.31 13.22
CA LEU A 3 0.42 7.17 12.20
C LEU A 3 1.01 8.46 12.80
N ARG A 4 0.32 9.08 13.76
CA ARG A 4 0.84 10.26 14.50
C ARG A 4 2.20 10.00 15.15
N GLN A 5 2.39 8.84 15.76
CA GLN A 5 3.65 8.50 16.43
C GLN A 5 4.78 8.25 15.44
N LEU A 6 4.47 7.65 14.26
CA LEU A 6 5.42 7.56 13.17
C LEU A 6 5.82 8.94 12.67
N ARG A 7 4.84 9.82 12.41
CA ARG A 7 5.11 11.17 11.94
C ARG A 7 6.08 11.90 12.87
N SER A 8 5.82 11.88 14.18
CA SER A 8 6.70 12.50 15.17
C SER A 8 8.10 11.88 15.19
N ALA A 9 8.22 10.56 15.06
CA ALA A 9 9.53 9.89 15.04
C ALA A 9 10.33 10.22 13.77
N LEU A 10 9.69 10.19 12.60
CA LEU A 10 10.32 10.57 11.33
C LEU A 10 10.70 12.04 11.31
N HIS A 11 9.85 12.92 11.84
CA HIS A 11 10.12 14.36 11.91
C HIS A 11 11.37 14.64 12.75
N ALA A 12 11.43 14.10 13.97
CA ALA A 12 12.59 14.24 14.85
C ALA A 12 13.87 13.70 14.20
N PHE A 13 13.81 12.54 13.55
CA PHE A 13 14.95 11.98 12.82
C PHE A 13 15.39 12.85 11.66
N THR A 14 14.45 13.33 10.85
CA THR A 14 14.76 14.15 9.68
C THR A 14 15.41 15.47 10.10
N GLN A 15 14.95 16.08 11.19
CA GLN A 15 15.58 17.28 11.74
C GLN A 15 17.02 17.02 12.19
N GLU A 16 17.26 15.97 12.99
CA GLU A 16 18.61 15.64 13.46
C GLU A 16 19.55 15.27 12.30
N ALA A 17 19.05 14.50 11.33
CA ALA A 17 19.77 14.14 10.12
C ALA A 17 20.10 15.37 9.26
N ALA A 18 19.19 16.36 9.15
CA ALA A 18 19.43 17.62 8.45
C ALA A 18 20.67 18.33 8.99
N TRP A 19 20.73 18.48 10.33
CA TRP A 19 21.88 19.09 11.01
C TRP A 19 23.18 18.33 10.75
N GLN A 20 23.14 16.99 10.83
CA GLN A 20 24.33 16.17 10.58
C GLN A 20 24.80 16.27 9.12
N LEU A 21 23.91 16.16 8.15
CA LEU A 21 24.23 16.22 6.72
C LEU A 21 24.73 17.61 6.30
N ALA A 22 24.10 18.67 6.80
CA ALA A 22 24.55 20.05 6.58
C ALA A 22 25.95 20.28 7.17
N SER A 23 26.21 19.76 8.38
CA SER A 23 27.54 19.81 9.00
C SER A 23 28.59 19.05 8.17
N ASP A 24 28.26 17.86 7.67
CA ASP A 24 29.19 17.07 6.85
C ASP A 24 29.50 17.77 5.52
N ALA A 25 28.49 18.34 4.85
CA ALA A 25 28.65 19.10 3.62
C ALA A 25 29.54 20.34 3.83
N GLN A 26 29.33 21.08 4.92
CA GLN A 26 30.19 22.23 5.29
C GLN A 26 31.59 21.80 5.72
N GLY A 27 31.74 20.58 6.26
CA GLY A 27 33.01 19.97 6.65
C GLY A 27 33.90 19.52 5.49
N GLY A 28 33.47 19.75 4.25
CA GLY A 28 34.24 19.48 3.04
C GLY A 28 33.88 18.16 2.33
N HIS A 29 32.79 17.51 2.72
CA HIS A 29 32.24 16.41 1.95
C HIS A 29 31.47 16.94 0.74
N GLU A 30 31.95 16.65 -0.46
CA GLU A 30 31.32 17.11 -1.70
C GLU A 30 30.00 16.37 -1.97
N LEU A 31 28.96 17.15 -2.31
CA LEU A 31 27.68 16.65 -2.82
C LEU A 31 27.82 16.46 -4.34
N PRO A 32 27.74 15.23 -4.87
CA PRO A 32 27.82 15.01 -6.30
C PRO A 32 26.63 15.65 -7.03
N PHE A 33 26.85 16.05 -8.27
CA PHE A 33 25.81 16.59 -9.15
C PHE A 33 25.80 15.84 -10.48
N GLU A 34 24.60 15.57 -10.99
CA GLU A 34 24.39 15.13 -12.36
C GLU A 34 23.90 16.30 -13.23
N VAL A 35 24.17 16.22 -14.54
CA VAL A 35 23.66 17.19 -15.52
C VAL A 35 22.47 16.54 -16.23
N VAL A 36 21.29 17.13 -16.04
CA VAL A 36 20.06 16.68 -16.70
C VAL A 36 19.73 17.65 -17.83
N GLU A 37 19.41 17.11 -19.00
CA GLU A 37 18.89 17.89 -20.13
C GLU A 37 17.36 17.97 -20.03
N GLU A 38 16.83 19.17 -19.82
CA GLU A 38 15.41 19.46 -19.81
C GLU A 38 15.05 20.41 -20.98
N GLY A 39 13.77 20.45 -21.36
CA GLY A 39 13.29 21.36 -22.40
C GLY A 39 13.02 20.68 -23.76
N ARG A 40 12.91 21.51 -24.81
CA ARG A 40 12.61 21.02 -26.17
C ARG A 40 13.89 20.64 -26.89
N ARG A 41 13.81 19.67 -27.80
CA ARG A 41 14.95 19.12 -28.56
C ARG A 41 15.79 20.18 -29.28
N ASP A 42 15.19 21.31 -29.66
CA ASP A 42 15.87 22.41 -30.37
C ASP A 42 16.37 23.53 -29.44
N SER A 43 16.12 23.43 -28.14
CA SER A 43 16.56 24.39 -27.11
C SER A 43 16.68 23.68 -25.75
N PRO A 44 17.71 22.83 -25.57
CA PRO A 44 17.94 22.14 -24.31
C PRO A 44 18.39 23.12 -23.22
N LEU A 45 17.88 22.90 -22.02
CA LEU A 45 18.29 23.54 -20.78
C LEU A 45 19.03 22.50 -19.95
N TYR A 46 20.25 22.81 -19.54
CA TYR A 46 21.04 21.93 -18.69
C TYR A 46 20.86 22.34 -17.23
N CYS A 47 20.31 21.42 -16.44
CA CYS A 47 20.07 21.59 -15.01
C CYS A 47 21.08 20.74 -14.23
N TYR A 48 21.74 21.33 -13.23
CA TYR A 48 22.55 20.59 -12.28
C TYR A 48 21.65 20.08 -11.15
N ARG A 49 21.57 18.76 -11.02
CA ARG A 49 20.76 18.12 -9.99
C ARG A 49 21.67 17.50 -8.92
N PRO A 50 21.48 17.84 -7.63
CA PRO A 50 22.26 17.24 -6.56
C PRO A 50 21.86 15.77 -6.38
N LEU A 51 22.87 14.90 -6.29
CA LEU A 51 22.72 13.47 -6.03
C LEU A 51 22.63 13.22 -4.51
N THR A 52 21.59 13.79 -3.87
CA THR A 52 21.42 13.75 -2.41
C THR A 52 21.23 12.32 -1.88
N ALA A 53 20.62 11.43 -2.65
CA ALA A 53 20.48 10.02 -2.28
C ALA A 53 21.84 9.31 -2.13
N GLU A 54 22.77 9.54 -3.08
CA GLU A 54 24.12 8.97 -3.00
C GLU A 54 24.87 9.53 -1.79
N PHE A 55 24.79 10.85 -1.60
CA PHE A 55 25.41 11.49 -0.45
C PHE A 55 24.89 10.91 0.87
N ILE A 56 23.57 10.75 1.03
CA ILE A 56 22.95 10.17 2.22
C ILE A 56 23.39 8.71 2.44
N ASN A 57 23.45 7.90 1.37
CA ASN A 57 23.81 6.49 1.46
C ASN A 57 25.25 6.29 1.97
N GLU A 58 26.19 7.11 1.51
CA GLU A 58 27.58 7.11 1.98
C GLU A 58 27.70 7.44 3.49
N ARG A 59 26.74 8.19 4.04
CA ARG A 59 26.69 8.58 5.47
C ARG A 59 25.78 7.68 6.30
N SER A 60 25.34 6.55 5.77
CA SER A 60 24.47 5.58 6.47
C SER A 60 24.98 5.21 7.87
N ASN A 61 26.28 4.95 8.02
CA ASN A 61 26.89 4.64 9.32
C ASN A 61 26.84 5.80 10.32
N VAL A 62 26.94 7.05 9.85
CA VAL A 62 26.84 8.24 10.71
C VAL A 62 25.39 8.43 11.14
N LEU A 63 24.46 8.36 10.19
CA LEU A 63 23.02 8.48 10.43
C LEU A 63 22.49 7.41 11.38
N ALA A 64 22.97 6.16 11.26
CA ALA A 64 22.59 5.04 12.13
C ALA A 64 23.00 5.23 13.60
N ARG A 65 23.94 6.15 13.89
CA ARG A 65 24.39 6.48 15.25
C ARG A 65 23.59 7.61 15.89
N LEU A 66 22.71 8.26 15.15
CA LEU A 66 21.87 9.33 15.67
C LEU A 66 20.88 8.78 16.72
N PRO A 67 20.71 9.45 17.86
CA PRO A 67 19.74 9.08 18.90
C PRO A 67 18.32 8.84 18.36
N THR A 68 17.89 9.60 17.36
CA THR A 68 16.55 9.50 16.75
C THR A 68 16.40 8.38 15.72
N PHE A 69 17.50 7.76 15.27
CA PHE A 69 17.47 6.71 14.24
C PHE A 69 16.67 5.48 14.70
N LEU A 70 17.03 4.90 15.85
CA LEU A 70 16.39 3.69 16.34
C LEU A 70 14.88 3.86 16.62
N PRO A 71 14.43 4.96 17.27
CA PRO A 71 13.00 5.27 17.38
C PRO A 71 12.27 5.34 16.03
N ALA A 72 12.89 5.96 15.01
CA ALA A 72 12.30 6.08 13.67
C ALA A 72 12.21 4.71 12.96
N THR A 73 13.28 3.90 12.99
CA THR A 73 13.27 2.53 12.46
C THR A 73 12.21 1.67 13.16
N HIS A 74 12.13 1.72 14.49
CA HIS A 74 11.10 0.99 15.24
C HIS A 74 9.68 1.45 14.89
N ALA A 75 9.48 2.74 14.64
CA ALA A 75 8.19 3.26 14.20
C ALA A 75 7.76 2.71 12.84
N LEU A 76 8.69 2.64 11.88
CA LEU A 76 8.47 2.03 10.57
C LEU A 76 8.18 0.52 10.70
N MET A 77 8.96 -0.21 11.50
CA MET A 77 8.73 -1.63 11.75
C MET A 77 7.37 -1.91 12.39
N ALA A 78 6.94 -1.07 13.33
CA ALA A 78 5.67 -1.23 14.04
C ALA A 78 4.45 -0.92 13.15
N ILE A 79 4.65 -0.17 12.07
CA ILE A 79 3.64 0.01 11.04
C ILE A 79 3.65 -1.18 10.08
N GLY A 80 4.81 -1.77 9.82
CA GLY A 80 4.95 -2.92 8.94
C GLY A 80 4.62 -2.55 7.50
N SER A 81 4.89 -3.48 6.57
CA SER A 81 4.59 -3.28 5.15
C SER A 81 5.28 -2.05 4.54
N LEU A 82 6.56 -2.26 4.21
CA LEU A 82 7.43 -1.27 3.57
C LEU A 82 7.78 -1.65 2.13
N ALA A 83 7.30 -2.81 1.67
CA ALA A 83 7.66 -3.36 0.37
C ALA A 83 7.13 -2.46 -0.75
N ASP A 84 5.85 -2.10 -0.71
CA ASP A 84 5.22 -1.26 -1.72
C ASP A 84 5.83 0.16 -1.73
N TYR A 85 6.15 0.69 -0.54
CA TYR A 85 6.86 1.96 -0.44
C TYR A 85 8.25 1.88 -1.08
N LEU A 86 9.06 0.88 -0.72
CA LEU A 86 10.40 0.70 -1.29
C LEU A 86 10.37 0.47 -2.80
N ASP A 87 9.46 -0.38 -3.28
CA ASP A 87 9.26 -0.64 -4.71
C ASP A 87 8.82 0.62 -5.45
N SER A 88 7.97 1.48 -4.85
CA SER A 88 7.59 2.78 -5.45
C SER A 88 8.78 3.74 -5.59
N GLN A 89 9.80 3.59 -4.74
CA GLN A 89 11.05 4.34 -4.82
C GLN A 89 12.09 3.65 -5.72
N GLY A 90 11.74 2.53 -6.36
CA GLY A 90 12.66 1.74 -7.20
C GLY A 90 13.72 0.97 -6.40
N VAL A 91 13.52 0.80 -5.10
CA VAL A 91 14.45 0.09 -4.21
C VAL A 91 13.85 -1.25 -3.84
N HIS A 92 14.55 -2.33 -4.20
CA HIS A 92 14.10 -3.65 -3.79
C HIS A 92 14.31 -3.86 -2.27
N PRO A 93 13.32 -4.40 -1.53
CA PRO A 93 13.48 -4.66 -0.11
C PRO A 93 14.70 -5.56 0.17
N PRO A 94 15.69 -5.09 0.96
CA PRO A 94 16.95 -5.82 1.16
C PRO A 94 16.78 -7.09 2.02
N GLY A 95 15.70 -7.18 2.78
CA GLY A 95 15.42 -8.30 3.68
C GLY A 95 14.32 -7.96 4.67
N PRO A 96 13.86 -8.94 5.47
CA PRO A 96 12.71 -8.74 6.35
C PRO A 96 12.99 -7.77 7.51
N GLY A 97 11.94 -7.13 8.00
CA GLY A 97 11.94 -6.37 9.25
C GLY A 97 12.87 -5.17 9.23
N ARG A 98 13.92 -5.23 10.06
CA ARG A 98 14.83 -4.09 10.30
C ARG A 98 15.57 -3.63 9.05
N GLN A 99 16.02 -4.55 8.20
CA GLN A 99 16.77 -4.20 6.99
C GLN A 99 15.92 -3.36 6.04
N SER A 100 14.64 -3.74 5.85
CA SER A 100 13.68 -2.93 5.08
C SER A 100 13.36 -1.61 5.76
N ALA A 101 13.28 -1.57 7.09
CA ALA A 101 13.01 -0.33 7.82
C ALA A 101 14.16 0.68 7.71
N ASP A 102 15.41 0.22 7.81
CA ASP A 102 16.59 1.06 7.63
C ASP A 102 16.64 1.59 6.18
N ALA A 103 16.42 0.72 5.18
CA ALA A 103 16.34 1.13 3.78
C ALA A 103 15.21 2.15 3.52
N ALA A 104 14.02 1.93 4.10
CA ALA A 104 12.89 2.84 3.96
C ALA A 104 13.17 4.19 4.60
N LEU A 105 13.87 4.22 5.73
CA LEU A 105 14.29 5.45 6.40
C LEU A 105 15.28 6.25 5.54
N HIS A 106 16.23 5.58 4.90
CA HIS A 106 17.15 6.22 3.94
C HIS A 106 16.43 6.75 2.70
N CYS A 107 15.52 5.97 2.10
CA CYS A 107 14.72 6.40 0.97
C CYS A 107 13.84 7.61 1.31
N PHE A 108 13.20 7.57 2.49
CA PHE A 108 12.42 8.68 3.02
C PHE A 108 13.26 9.95 3.16
N LEU A 109 14.45 9.84 3.75
CA LEU A 109 15.35 10.98 3.92
C LEU A 109 15.80 11.56 2.57
N ALA A 110 16.15 10.71 1.62
CA ALA A 110 16.49 11.13 0.25
C ALA A 110 15.32 11.83 -0.45
N ARG A 111 14.07 11.39 -0.20
CA ARG A 111 12.86 12.03 -0.73
C ARG A 111 12.61 13.41 -0.12
N VAL A 112 12.91 13.60 1.17
CA VAL A 112 12.80 14.91 1.83
C VAL A 112 13.81 15.90 1.24
N PHE A 113 15.06 15.48 1.07
CA PHE A 113 16.14 16.31 0.55
C PHE A 113 16.32 16.22 -0.97
N VAL A 114 15.29 15.79 -1.68
CA VAL A 114 15.32 15.75 -3.14
C VAL A 114 15.55 17.17 -3.66
N ASP A 115 16.59 17.33 -4.49
CA ASP A 115 16.98 18.62 -5.07
C ASP A 115 17.53 19.67 -4.06
N SER A 116 17.77 19.29 -2.79
CA SER A 116 18.44 20.15 -1.81
C SER A 116 19.96 20.19 -2.04
N ASN A 117 20.57 21.36 -1.84
CA ASN A 117 22.03 21.56 -1.96
C ASN A 117 22.72 21.79 -0.61
N ASP A 118 21.97 22.07 0.45
CA ASP A 118 22.49 22.51 1.76
C ASP A 118 21.92 21.71 2.94
N PHE A 119 21.00 20.77 2.66
CA PHE A 119 20.31 19.94 3.65
C PHE A 119 19.56 20.75 4.73
N VAL A 120 19.10 21.97 4.41
CA VAL A 120 18.22 22.72 5.31
C VAL A 120 16.86 22.03 5.41
N PHE A 121 16.41 21.78 6.64
CA PHE A 121 15.11 21.16 6.89
C PHE A 121 13.96 22.10 6.50
N ASP A 122 13.11 21.67 5.55
CA ASP A 122 11.86 22.32 5.18
C ASP A 122 10.67 21.42 5.55
N GLU A 123 9.77 21.94 6.38
CA GLU A 123 8.55 21.26 6.80
C GLU A 123 7.68 20.83 5.60
N ARG A 124 7.66 21.62 4.51
CA ARG A 124 6.86 21.31 3.32
C ARG A 124 7.39 20.08 2.56
N CYS A 125 8.71 19.97 2.45
CA CYS A 125 9.35 18.81 1.83
C CYS A 125 9.16 17.55 2.68
N PHE A 126 9.27 17.69 4.00
CA PHE A 126 8.93 16.63 4.95
C PHE A 126 7.49 16.18 4.78
N ASP A 127 6.53 17.11 4.76
CA ASP A 127 5.11 16.81 4.61
C ASP A 127 4.79 16.08 3.33
N LYS A 128 5.39 16.51 2.22
CA LYS A 128 5.22 15.85 0.93
C LYS A 128 5.73 14.41 0.96
N ALA A 129 6.95 14.19 1.44
CA ALA A 129 7.51 12.85 1.56
C ALA A 129 6.71 11.97 2.54
N TYR A 130 6.23 12.55 3.65
CA TYR A 130 5.40 11.84 4.62
C TYR A 130 4.06 11.42 4.03
N LEU A 131 3.40 12.27 3.25
CA LEU A 131 2.16 11.92 2.55
C LEU A 131 2.36 10.80 1.53
N GLU A 132 3.49 10.78 0.82
CA GLU A 132 3.82 9.70 -0.12
C GLU A 132 3.96 8.35 0.62
N LEU A 133 4.68 8.33 1.74
CA LEU A 133 4.82 7.14 2.59
C LEU A 133 3.48 6.72 3.22
N GLU A 134 2.72 7.67 3.75
CA GLU A 134 1.42 7.43 4.40
C GLU A 134 0.43 6.79 3.42
N ARG A 135 0.42 7.25 2.16
CA ARG A 135 -0.42 6.65 1.11
C ARG A 135 -0.06 5.20 0.84
N CYS A 136 1.23 4.88 0.70
CA CYS A 136 1.67 3.50 0.50
C CYS A 136 1.25 2.60 1.66
N VAL A 137 1.47 3.06 2.90
CA VAL A 137 1.07 2.35 4.12
C VAL A 137 -0.44 2.17 4.22
N ALA A 138 -1.22 3.17 3.81
CA ALA A 138 -2.68 3.11 3.84
C ALA A 138 -3.21 2.13 2.80
N GLU A 139 -2.68 2.15 1.57
CA GLU A 139 -3.02 1.23 0.49
C GLU A 139 -2.67 -0.21 0.85
N GLU A 140 -1.48 -0.45 1.41
CA GLU A 140 -1.02 -1.78 1.82
C GLU A 140 -1.73 -2.33 3.08
N ARG A 141 -2.51 -1.50 3.79
CA ARG A 141 -3.36 -1.93 4.93
C ARG A 141 -4.84 -1.96 4.61
N ALA A 142 -5.23 -1.41 3.47
CA ALA A 142 -6.63 -1.28 3.12
C ALA A 142 -7.26 -2.66 2.92
N GLU A 143 -8.42 -2.86 3.53
CA GLU A 143 -9.18 -4.09 3.37
C GLU A 143 -9.58 -4.26 1.91
N HIS A 144 -9.21 -5.39 1.33
CA HIS A 144 -9.64 -5.78 0.01
C HIS A 144 -10.99 -6.47 0.11
N THR A 145 -12.01 -5.89 -0.52
CA THR A 145 -13.36 -6.47 -0.58
C THR A 145 -13.61 -6.99 -1.98
N VAL A 146 -14.05 -8.25 -2.09
CA VAL A 146 -14.56 -8.85 -3.33
C VAL A 146 -16.04 -9.20 -3.16
N VAL A 147 -16.85 -8.82 -4.15
CA VAL A 147 -18.26 -9.17 -4.23
C VAL A 147 -18.49 -10.01 -5.49
N ALA A 148 -19.24 -11.08 -5.34
CA ALA A 148 -19.61 -11.96 -6.44
C ALA A 148 -21.06 -12.43 -6.29
N VAL A 149 -21.75 -12.66 -7.39
CA VAL A 149 -23.09 -13.27 -7.37
C VAL A 149 -22.96 -14.78 -7.15
N LEU A 150 -23.74 -15.30 -6.19
CA LEU A 150 -23.93 -16.73 -5.97
C LEU A 150 -25.19 -17.19 -6.70
N LEU A 151 -25.01 -18.08 -7.67
CA LEU A 151 -26.06 -18.65 -8.49
C LEU A 151 -26.51 -20.00 -7.91
N GLY A 152 -27.82 -20.26 -8.01
CA GLY A 152 -28.41 -21.53 -7.55
C GLY A 152 -28.63 -21.63 -6.03
N VAL A 153 -28.53 -20.50 -5.30
CA VAL A 153 -28.76 -20.45 -3.86
C VAL A 153 -29.61 -19.24 -3.52
N GLU A 154 -30.71 -19.48 -2.81
CA GLU A 154 -31.55 -18.45 -2.20
C GLU A 154 -31.33 -18.45 -0.69
N LEU A 155 -31.03 -17.28 -0.12
CA LEU A 155 -30.85 -17.14 1.32
C LEU A 155 -32.21 -16.93 2.00
N GLY A 156 -32.57 -17.85 2.91
CA GLY A 156 -33.71 -17.67 3.80
C GLY A 156 -33.52 -16.57 4.84
N SER A 157 -32.28 -16.30 5.26
CA SER A 157 -31.90 -15.19 6.14
C SER A 157 -31.46 -13.96 5.34
N GLU A 158 -31.33 -12.82 6.01
CA GLU A 158 -30.80 -11.59 5.41
C GLU A 158 -29.28 -11.71 5.14
N GLU A 159 -28.55 -12.35 6.05
CA GLU A 159 -27.11 -12.56 6.00
C GLU A 159 -26.71 -13.87 6.70
N VAL A 160 -25.59 -14.48 6.28
CA VAL A 160 -24.89 -15.58 6.95
C VAL A 160 -23.39 -15.33 6.91
N THR A 161 -22.75 -15.15 8.07
CA THR A 161 -21.28 -15.11 8.18
C THR A 161 -20.70 -16.52 8.26
N LEU A 162 -19.75 -16.85 7.37
CA LEU A 162 -19.15 -18.19 7.26
C LEU A 162 -17.73 -18.28 7.84
N GLY A 163 -17.15 -17.15 8.28
CA GLY A 163 -15.80 -17.07 8.82
C GLY A 163 -14.74 -16.71 7.76
N ASP A 164 -13.50 -16.48 8.19
CA ASP A 164 -12.37 -16.07 7.32
C ASP A 164 -12.66 -14.86 6.39
N GLY A 165 -13.47 -13.93 6.88
CA GLY A 165 -13.89 -12.74 6.13
C GLY A 165 -14.92 -13.02 5.03
N LEU A 166 -15.54 -14.21 5.02
CA LEU A 166 -16.54 -14.60 4.03
C LEU A 166 -17.96 -14.50 4.59
N THR A 167 -18.83 -13.83 3.84
CA THR A 167 -20.22 -13.56 4.20
C THR A 167 -21.12 -13.80 2.99
N LEU A 168 -22.27 -14.45 3.19
CA LEU A 168 -23.37 -14.51 2.23
C LEU A 168 -24.42 -13.49 2.63
N ALA A 169 -24.92 -12.70 1.70
CA ALA A 169 -25.97 -11.71 1.96
C ALA A 169 -26.93 -11.62 0.81
N ARG A 170 -28.16 -11.15 1.08
CA ARG A 170 -29.05 -10.66 0.03
C ARG A 170 -28.52 -9.33 -0.51
N GLY A 171 -28.54 -9.14 -1.82
CA GLY A 171 -27.98 -7.97 -2.49
C GLY A 171 -28.55 -6.63 -1.99
N GLU A 172 -29.83 -6.62 -1.62
CA GLU A 172 -30.50 -5.46 -1.01
C GLU A 172 -29.92 -5.03 0.34
N ARG A 173 -29.20 -5.91 1.05
CA ARG A 173 -28.61 -5.58 2.37
C ARG A 173 -27.23 -4.97 2.28
N PHE A 174 -26.62 -5.03 1.10
CA PHE A 174 -25.28 -4.52 0.89
C PHE A 174 -25.32 -3.35 -0.11
N ASP A 175 -25.84 -2.22 0.36
CA ASP A 175 -26.07 -1.00 -0.43
C ASP A 175 -24.83 -0.44 -1.12
N ASP A 176 -23.66 -0.78 -0.56
CA ASP A 176 -22.37 -0.33 -1.03
C ASP A 176 -21.85 -1.16 -2.22
N ALA A 177 -22.47 -2.29 -2.57
CA ALA A 177 -22.08 -3.04 -3.76
C ALA A 177 -22.62 -2.41 -5.07
N PRO A 178 -21.97 -2.70 -6.21
CA PRO A 178 -22.50 -2.34 -7.53
C PRO A 178 -23.90 -2.92 -7.76
N ASP A 179 -24.77 -2.15 -8.42
CA ASP A 179 -26.16 -2.55 -8.67
C ASP A 179 -26.24 -3.85 -9.48
N GLU A 180 -25.30 -4.10 -10.39
CA GLU A 180 -25.22 -5.36 -11.14
C GLU A 180 -24.96 -6.60 -10.27
N ALA A 181 -24.34 -6.41 -9.11
CA ALA A 181 -24.15 -7.48 -8.14
C ALA A 181 -25.41 -7.67 -7.29
N ARG A 182 -26.10 -6.57 -6.97
CA ARG A 182 -27.24 -6.54 -6.04
C ARG A 182 -28.54 -7.00 -6.68
N TRP A 183 -28.77 -6.64 -7.94
CA TRP A 183 -30.05 -6.80 -8.62
C TRP A 183 -29.88 -7.58 -9.92
N SER A 184 -30.72 -8.59 -10.11
CA SER A 184 -30.69 -9.41 -11.33
C SER A 184 -31.14 -8.57 -12.52
N ARG A 185 -30.35 -8.59 -13.61
CA ARG A 185 -30.71 -7.89 -14.85
C ARG A 185 -31.88 -8.54 -15.60
N LEU A 186 -32.23 -9.79 -15.26
CA LEU A 186 -33.26 -10.55 -15.97
C LEU A 186 -34.67 -10.22 -15.47
N ASP A 187 -34.82 -10.13 -14.16
CA ASP A 187 -36.12 -10.04 -13.47
C ASP A 187 -36.16 -8.97 -12.37
N GLY A 188 -35.03 -8.29 -12.09
CA GLY A 188 -34.95 -7.24 -11.07
C GLY A 188 -34.98 -7.74 -9.63
N SER A 189 -34.94 -9.05 -9.41
CA SER A 189 -34.95 -9.63 -8.07
C SER A 189 -33.60 -9.40 -7.34
N PRO A 190 -33.60 -9.30 -5.99
CA PRO A 190 -32.36 -9.20 -5.23
C PRO A 190 -31.57 -10.50 -5.38
N GLN A 191 -30.31 -10.38 -5.75
CA GLN A 191 -29.42 -11.53 -5.93
C GLN A 191 -28.81 -11.98 -4.60
N THR A 192 -28.48 -13.26 -4.48
CA THR A 192 -27.60 -13.72 -3.40
C THR A 192 -26.16 -13.35 -3.76
N ILE A 193 -25.47 -12.63 -2.88
CA ILE A 193 -24.07 -12.23 -3.08
C ILE A 193 -23.16 -12.88 -2.04
N VAL A 194 -21.93 -13.13 -2.46
CA VAL A 194 -20.81 -13.50 -1.60
C VAL A 194 -19.90 -12.28 -1.45
N ILE A 195 -19.61 -11.93 -0.20
CA ILE A 195 -18.68 -10.87 0.17
C ILE A 195 -17.46 -11.53 0.79
N VAL A 196 -16.27 -11.21 0.26
CA VAL A 196 -14.99 -11.67 0.81
C VAL A 196 -14.17 -10.45 1.19
N ARG A 197 -13.93 -10.27 2.47
CA ARG A 197 -13.10 -9.21 3.06
C ARG A 197 -11.77 -9.78 3.50
N ARG A 198 -10.68 -9.16 3.05
CA ARG A 198 -9.32 -9.60 3.36
C ARG A 198 -8.46 -8.39 3.68
N SER A 199 -7.82 -8.42 4.84
CA SER A 199 -6.62 -7.61 5.05
C SER A 199 -5.46 -8.27 4.30
N PRO A 200 -4.64 -7.51 3.56
CA PRO A 200 -3.41 -8.03 2.98
C PRO A 200 -2.50 -8.60 4.08
N VAL A 201 -1.87 -9.73 3.78
CA VAL A 201 -0.89 -10.39 4.64
C VAL A 201 0.44 -10.43 3.88
N PRO A 202 1.54 -9.89 4.44
CA PRO A 202 2.83 -9.89 3.78
C PRO A 202 3.27 -11.31 3.37
N GLY A 203 3.70 -11.46 2.11
CA GLY A 203 4.21 -12.73 1.56
C GLY A 203 3.15 -13.74 1.11
N ASP A 204 1.86 -13.40 1.15
CA ASP A 204 0.78 -14.25 0.61
C ASP A 204 0.55 -13.99 -0.89
N VAL A 205 -0.21 -14.85 -1.57
CA VAL A 205 -0.47 -14.85 -3.03
C VAL A 205 -1.30 -13.65 -3.56
N GLY A 206 -1.37 -12.55 -2.81
CA GLY A 206 -2.17 -11.36 -3.11
C GLY A 206 -3.66 -11.54 -2.76
N PRO A 207 -4.34 -10.48 -2.30
CA PRO A 207 -5.68 -10.58 -1.71
C PRO A 207 -6.74 -11.08 -2.70
N LEU A 208 -6.63 -10.76 -3.99
CA LEU A 208 -7.56 -11.23 -5.02
C LEU A 208 -7.46 -12.74 -5.27
N GLN A 209 -6.24 -13.30 -5.31
CA GLN A 209 -6.07 -14.75 -5.52
C GLN A 209 -6.50 -15.54 -4.28
N ALA A 210 -6.19 -15.04 -3.08
CA ALA A 210 -6.71 -15.60 -1.84
C ALA A 210 -8.25 -15.59 -1.83
N SER A 211 -8.88 -14.51 -2.30
CA SER A 211 -10.33 -14.40 -2.42
C SER A 211 -10.90 -15.42 -3.41
N ARG A 212 -10.30 -15.59 -4.59
CA ARG A 212 -10.69 -16.63 -5.56
C ARG A 212 -10.59 -18.03 -4.97
N LYS A 213 -9.53 -18.33 -4.21
CA LYS A 213 -9.37 -19.62 -3.51
C LYS A 213 -10.50 -19.86 -2.50
N SER A 214 -10.90 -18.83 -1.74
CA SER A 214 -12.04 -18.89 -0.83
C SER A 214 -13.37 -19.14 -1.55
N LEU A 215 -13.63 -18.44 -2.66
CA LEU A 215 -14.85 -18.64 -3.46
C LEU A 215 -14.95 -20.07 -4.04
N ARG A 216 -13.83 -20.64 -4.49
CA ARG A 216 -13.79 -22.05 -4.94
C ARG A 216 -14.10 -23.02 -3.80
N LYS A 217 -13.52 -22.81 -2.61
CA LYS A 217 -13.79 -23.63 -1.43
C LYS A 217 -15.26 -23.53 -1.00
N LEU A 218 -15.83 -22.32 -0.98
CA LEU A 218 -17.24 -22.10 -0.70
C LEU A 218 -18.13 -22.88 -1.67
N THR A 219 -17.90 -22.71 -2.98
CA THR A 219 -18.70 -23.39 -4.01
C THR A 219 -18.62 -24.91 -3.85
N ALA A 220 -17.42 -25.44 -3.60
CA ALA A 220 -17.23 -26.87 -3.33
C ALA A 220 -17.99 -27.33 -2.08
N GLY A 221 -17.94 -26.55 -0.99
CA GLY A 221 -18.67 -26.84 0.25
C GLY A 221 -20.19 -26.81 0.07
N LEU A 222 -20.73 -25.81 -0.61
CA LEU A 222 -22.17 -25.70 -0.88
C LEU A 222 -22.68 -26.85 -1.74
N ARG A 223 -21.90 -27.30 -2.73
CA ARG A 223 -22.24 -28.48 -3.56
C ARG A 223 -22.26 -29.80 -2.79
N LEU A 224 -21.60 -29.87 -1.64
CA LEU A 224 -21.71 -31.05 -0.75
C LEU A 224 -23.01 -31.02 0.06
N TYR A 225 -23.57 -29.83 0.30
CA TYR A 225 -24.76 -29.64 1.12
C TYR A 225 -26.06 -29.62 0.30
N HIS A 226 -26.00 -29.06 -0.92
CA HIS A 226 -27.16 -28.82 -1.75
C HIS A 226 -27.10 -29.62 -3.07
N PRO A 227 -28.18 -30.32 -3.46
CA PRO A 227 -28.19 -31.15 -4.67
C PRO A 227 -28.20 -30.33 -5.97
N ASP A 228 -28.71 -29.10 -5.93
CA ASP A 228 -28.79 -28.27 -7.14
C ASP A 228 -27.45 -27.63 -7.54
N PRO A 229 -27.26 -27.30 -8.82
CA PRO A 229 -26.03 -26.66 -9.29
C PRO A 229 -25.80 -25.30 -8.63
N VAL A 230 -24.79 -25.24 -7.76
CA VAL A 230 -24.29 -23.98 -7.18
C VAL A 230 -23.07 -23.49 -7.95
N ALA A 231 -23.03 -22.20 -8.28
CA ALA A 231 -21.90 -21.56 -8.95
C ALA A 231 -21.70 -20.10 -8.53
N ILE A 232 -20.48 -19.61 -8.68
CA ILE A 232 -20.18 -18.18 -8.59
C ILE A 232 -20.16 -17.61 -10.00
N ALA A 233 -20.75 -16.43 -10.20
CA ALA A 233 -20.69 -15.74 -11.48
C ALA A 233 -19.22 -15.51 -11.91
N PRO A 234 -18.89 -15.66 -13.21
CA PRO A 234 -17.51 -15.57 -13.68
C PRO A 234 -16.91 -14.16 -13.54
N LEU A 235 -17.77 -13.15 -13.47
CA LEU A 235 -17.45 -11.76 -13.20
C LEU A 235 -17.88 -11.42 -11.77
N GLY A 236 -17.03 -10.66 -11.08
CA GLY A 236 -17.39 -9.98 -9.84
C GLY A 236 -16.76 -8.60 -9.77
N TRP A 237 -16.73 -8.04 -8.58
CA TRP A 237 -16.23 -6.71 -8.33
C TRP A 237 -15.28 -6.72 -7.15
N SER A 238 -14.19 -5.96 -7.23
CA SER A 238 -13.27 -5.76 -6.13
C SER A 238 -13.05 -4.29 -5.86
N ARG A 239 -12.75 -3.97 -4.60
CA ARG A 239 -12.25 -2.65 -4.20
C ARG A 239 -11.23 -2.78 -3.08
N ILE A 240 -10.45 -1.72 -2.92
CA ILE A 240 -9.47 -1.56 -1.84
C ILE A 240 -9.98 -0.43 -0.95
N GLY A 241 -10.22 -0.73 0.33
CA GLY A 241 -10.77 0.22 1.31
C GLY A 241 -12.10 0.81 0.83
N ALA A 242 -12.21 2.14 0.84
CA ALA A 242 -13.35 2.90 0.34
C ALA A 242 -13.19 3.36 -1.13
N GLY A 243 -12.25 2.75 -1.88
CA GLY A 243 -12.01 3.07 -3.28
C GLY A 243 -13.15 2.63 -4.22
N PRO A 244 -13.08 3.00 -5.50
CA PRO A 244 -14.08 2.63 -6.48
C PRO A 244 -14.09 1.12 -6.72
N TRP A 245 -15.27 0.59 -7.05
CA TRP A 245 -15.40 -0.79 -7.50
C TRP A 245 -14.81 -0.98 -8.89
N GLN A 246 -14.04 -2.06 -9.05
CA GLN A 246 -13.49 -2.49 -10.32
C GLN A 246 -14.01 -3.88 -10.66
N ALA A 247 -14.44 -4.07 -11.90
CA ALA A 247 -14.87 -5.37 -12.38
C ALA A 247 -13.65 -6.31 -12.51
N VAL A 248 -13.78 -7.54 -12.00
CA VAL A 248 -12.72 -8.54 -12.00
C VAL A 248 -13.23 -9.90 -12.43
N ALA A 249 -12.43 -10.62 -13.22
CA ALA A 249 -12.70 -12.03 -13.49
C ALA A 249 -12.46 -12.86 -12.23
N LEU A 250 -13.44 -13.66 -11.83
CA LEU A 250 -13.35 -14.57 -10.68
C LEU A 250 -13.13 -16.01 -11.11
N SER A 251 -13.48 -16.31 -12.35
CA SER A 251 -13.17 -17.58 -13.01
C SER A 251 -11.72 -17.61 -13.48
N ALA A 252 -11.02 -18.67 -13.10
CA ALA A 252 -9.86 -19.22 -13.79
C ALA A 252 -10.05 -20.73 -13.79
#